data_AF-A0A519TTQ9-F1
#
_entry.id   AF-A0A519TTQ9-F1
#
_cell.length_a   1.000
_cell.length_b   1.000
_cell.length_c   1.000
_cell.angle_alpha   90.00
_cell.angle_beta   90.00
_cell.angle_gamma   90.00
#
_symmetry.space_group_name_H-M   'P 1'
#
loop_
_entity.id
_entity.type
_entity.pdbx_description
1 polymer ?
#
loop_
_entity_poly.entity_id
_entity_poly.type
_entity_poly.pdbx_seq_one_letter_code
_entity_poly.pdbx_strand_id
1 'polypeptide(L)'
;SYCILMTGYKLSKDSRTRLETMVRTNNGFEIADIDLKLRGPGDLMGTQQSGVLDLLIADLAKDGRILSESRAAAQALLSEDPGLERPENRNIRQHIDSLPPTAVNWSRIS
;
A
#
# COMPACT_ATOMS: atom_id res chain seq x y z
N SER A 1 -14.59 21.50 -8.56
CA SER A 1 -13.79 22.00 -7.44
C SER A 1 -12.39 22.32 -7.93
N TYR A 2 -11.74 23.34 -7.38
CA TYR A 2 -10.38 23.73 -7.77
C TYR A 2 -9.46 23.68 -6.54
N CYS A 3 -8.23 23.22 -6.73
CA CYS A 3 -7.19 23.21 -5.71
C CYS A 3 -5.99 24.02 -6.24
N ILE A 4 -5.55 25.02 -5.49
CA ILE A 4 -4.42 25.87 -5.85
C ILE A 4 -3.30 25.62 -4.85
N LEU A 5 -2.17 25.12 -5.34
CA LEU A 5 -0.98 24.86 -4.53
C LEU A 5 -0.06 26.08 -4.58
N MET A 6 0.15 26.75 -3.45
CA MET A 6 1.05 27.90 -3.32
C MET A 6 2.32 27.49 -2.58
N THR A 7 3.48 27.95 -3.07
CA THR A 7 4.78 27.57 -2.52
C THR A 7 5.70 28.77 -2.37
N GLY A 8 6.59 28.73 -1.38
CA GLY A 8 7.68 29.71 -1.27
C GLY A 8 8.75 29.52 -2.35
N TYR A 9 9.62 30.52 -2.51
CA TYR A 9 10.70 30.51 -3.52
C TYR A 9 11.77 29.44 -3.27
N LYS A 10 12.03 29.10 -2.00
CA LYS A 10 12.99 28.07 -1.61
C LYS A 10 12.26 26.77 -1.34
N LEU A 11 12.39 25.83 -2.27
CA LEU A 11 11.86 24.47 -2.16
C LEU A 11 13.04 23.49 -2.00
N SER A 12 12.93 22.58 -1.04
CA SER A 12 13.78 21.39 -1.03
C SER A 12 13.45 20.52 -2.24
N LYS A 13 14.40 19.66 -2.64
CA LYS A 13 14.18 18.72 -3.75
C LYS A 13 12.96 17.83 -3.49
N ASP A 14 12.79 17.33 -2.28
CA ASP A 14 11.68 16.44 -1.92
C ASP A 14 10.34 17.16 -2.01
N SER A 15 10.24 18.36 -1.47
CA SER A 15 9.02 19.16 -1.53
C SER A 15 8.63 19.49 -2.98
N ARG A 16 9.61 19.72 -3.87
CA ARG A 16 9.36 19.91 -5.30
C ARG A 16 8.77 18.64 -5.94
N THR A 17 9.37 17.48 -5.69
CA THR A 17 8.90 16.19 -6.21
C THR A 17 7.47 15.87 -5.74
N ARG A 18 7.13 16.17 -4.48
CA ARG A 18 5.76 15.98 -3.95
C ARG A 18 4.74 16.81 -4.69
N LEU A 19 5.03 18.09 -4.89
CA LEU A 19 4.14 19.02 -5.59
C LEU A 19 3.97 18.64 -7.07
N GLU A 20 5.06 18.32 -7.75
CA GLU A 20 5.01 17.87 -9.14
C GLU A 20 4.16 16.62 -9.28
N THR A 21 4.23 15.69 -8.31
CA THR A 21 3.40 14.50 -8.28
C THR A 21 1.91 14.84 -8.08
N MET A 22 1.58 15.72 -7.14
CA MET A 22 0.20 16.15 -6.90
C MET A 22 -0.43 16.88 -8.10
N VAL A 23 0.39 17.54 -8.93
CA VAL A 23 -0.09 18.20 -10.17
C VAL A 23 -0.17 17.21 -11.33
N ARG A 24 0.74 16.23 -11.40
CA ARG A 24 0.83 15.28 -12.51
C ARG A 24 -0.31 14.25 -12.49
N THR A 25 -0.72 13.81 -11.31
CA THR A 25 -1.68 12.70 -11.17
C THR A 25 -2.72 13.02 -10.10
N ASN A 26 -3.95 12.56 -10.34
CA ASN A 26 -5.03 12.58 -9.34
C ASN A 26 -5.19 11.20 -8.67
N ASN A 27 -4.35 10.22 -9.03
CA ASN A 27 -4.41 8.88 -8.46
C ASN A 27 -3.74 8.86 -7.08
N GLY A 28 -4.54 8.69 -6.02
CA GLY A 28 -4.07 8.68 -4.64
C GLY A 28 -3.00 7.62 -4.34
N PHE A 29 -3.00 6.49 -5.06
CA PHE A 29 -1.99 5.43 -4.86
C PHE A 29 -0.62 5.82 -5.38
N GLU A 30 -0.55 6.49 -6.53
CA GLU A 30 0.72 6.95 -7.10
C GLU A 30 1.32 8.06 -6.23
N ILE A 31 0.46 8.97 -5.71
CA ILE A 31 0.87 10.00 -4.75
C ILE A 31 1.41 9.34 -3.48
N ALA A 32 0.71 8.34 -2.94
CA ALA A 32 1.13 7.64 -1.72
C ALA A 32 2.46 6.87 -1.90
N ASP A 33 2.67 6.20 -3.03
CA ASP A 33 3.91 5.48 -3.33
C ASP A 33 5.11 6.44 -3.41
N ILE A 34 4.93 7.59 -4.04
CA ILE A 34 5.98 8.61 -4.12
C ILE A 34 6.21 9.27 -2.75
N ASP A 35 5.17 9.57 -1.97
CA ASP A 35 5.31 10.12 -0.61
C ASP A 35 6.07 9.13 0.29
N LEU A 36 5.77 7.85 0.19
CA LEU A 36 6.46 6.79 0.92
C LEU A 36 7.94 6.69 0.53
N LYS A 37 8.25 6.73 -0.77
CA LYS A 37 9.64 6.72 -1.26
C LYS A 37 10.42 7.93 -0.77
N LEU A 38 9.80 9.11 -0.71
CA LEU A 38 10.44 10.35 -0.28
C LEU A 38 10.66 10.41 1.24
N ARG A 39 9.74 9.86 2.05
CA ARG A 39 9.92 9.75 3.51
C ARG A 39 10.88 8.64 3.93
N GLY A 40 10.97 7.60 3.09
CA GLY A 40 11.73 6.40 3.40
C GLY A 40 11.00 5.48 4.38
N PRO A 41 11.40 4.19 4.46
CA PRO A 41 10.77 3.18 5.31
C PRO A 41 10.85 3.48 6.82
N GLY A 42 11.85 4.27 7.24
CA GLY A 42 12.08 4.56 8.66
C GLY A 42 11.02 5.47 9.30
N ASP A 43 10.40 6.35 8.52
CA ASP A 43 9.37 7.29 9.01
C ASP A 43 7.98 6.64 9.15
N LEU A 44 7.79 5.43 8.57
CA LEU A 44 6.65 4.57 8.88
C LEU A 44 6.83 3.83 10.23
N MET A 45 8.07 3.51 10.60
CA MET A 45 8.38 2.71 11.79
C MET A 45 8.72 3.57 13.02
N GLY A 46 8.98 4.87 12.87
CA GLY A 46 9.55 5.69 13.93
C GLY A 46 9.00 7.11 13.98
N THR A 47 8.09 7.34 14.92
CA THR A 47 7.70 8.63 15.51
C THR A 47 6.88 9.59 14.62
N GLN A 48 5.57 9.67 14.93
CA GLN A 48 4.57 10.69 14.50
C GLN A 48 3.53 10.29 13.45
N GLN A 49 3.02 9.05 13.49
CA GLN A 49 1.60 8.83 13.19
C GLN A 49 0.92 8.21 14.42
N SER A 50 -0.03 8.95 14.98
CA SER A 50 -0.86 8.52 16.10
C SER A 50 -1.73 7.34 15.67
N GLY A 51 -1.26 6.12 15.94
CA GLY A 51 -1.99 4.90 15.64
C GLY A 51 -1.02 3.75 15.44
N VAL A 52 -0.65 3.12 16.56
CA VAL A 52 0.21 1.93 16.63
C VAL A 52 -0.20 0.92 15.55
N LEU A 53 0.61 0.80 14.52
CA LEU A 53 0.60 -0.34 13.61
C LEU A 53 1.87 -1.11 13.89
N ASP A 54 1.79 -2.07 14.82
CA ASP A 54 2.83 -3.08 14.98
C ASP A 54 2.81 -3.99 13.75
N LEU A 55 3.43 -3.53 12.65
CA LEU A 55 3.78 -4.41 11.54
C LEU A 55 4.88 -5.34 12.05
N LEU A 56 4.47 -6.49 12.60
CA LEU A 56 5.38 -7.38 13.30
C LEU A 56 6.52 -7.90 12.40
N ILE A 57 6.39 -7.94 11.06
CA ILE A 57 7.40 -8.56 10.17
C ILE A 57 7.34 -8.04 8.71
N ALA A 58 7.41 -6.73 8.45
CA ALA A 58 7.57 -6.28 7.05
C ALA A 58 8.31 -4.94 6.95
N ASP A 59 9.53 -4.97 6.41
CA ASP A 59 10.20 -3.76 5.94
C ASP A 59 9.61 -3.45 4.55
N LEU A 60 8.57 -2.62 4.53
CA LEU A 60 7.80 -2.31 3.31
C LEU A 60 8.69 -1.81 2.14
N ALA A 61 9.86 -1.25 2.43
CA ALA A 61 10.80 -0.81 1.40
C ALA A 61 11.71 -1.92 0.87
N LYS A 62 12.04 -2.94 1.67
CA LYS A 62 12.81 -4.11 1.21
C LYS A 62 11.93 -5.18 0.59
N ASP A 63 10.72 -5.35 1.13
CA ASP A 63 9.81 -6.43 0.77
C ASP A 63 8.80 -6.00 -0.31
N GLY A 64 8.89 -4.77 -0.83
CA GLY A 64 7.97 -4.26 -1.85
C GLY A 64 7.89 -5.13 -3.11
N ARG A 65 9.01 -5.78 -3.49
CA ARG A 65 9.01 -6.74 -4.61
C ARG A 65 8.25 -8.02 -4.27
N ILE A 66 8.45 -8.56 -3.07
CA ILE A 66 7.74 -9.74 -2.58
C ILE A 66 6.24 -9.46 -2.49
N LEU A 67 5.85 -8.27 -2.02
CA LEU A 67 4.45 -7.85 -1.96
C LEU A 67 3.83 -7.72 -3.36
N SER A 68 4.56 -7.17 -4.33
CA SER A 68 4.11 -7.08 -5.72
C SER A 68 3.91 -8.47 -6.34
N GLU A 69 4.88 -9.37 -6.18
CA GLU A 69 4.81 -10.74 -6.70
C GLU A 69 3.69 -11.54 -6.02
N SER A 70 3.52 -11.39 -4.70
CA SER A 70 2.43 -12.02 -3.95
C SER A 70 1.05 -11.51 -4.39
N ARG A 71 0.91 -10.21 -4.65
CA ARG A 71 -0.33 -9.62 -5.17
C ARG A 71 -0.66 -10.14 -6.57
N ALA A 72 0.34 -10.22 -7.45
CA ALA A 72 0.17 -10.77 -8.79
C ALA A 72 -0.28 -12.25 -8.75
N ALA A 73 0.35 -13.06 -7.89
CA ALA A 73 -0.03 -14.45 -7.70
C ALA A 73 -1.46 -14.60 -7.17
N ALA A 74 -1.85 -13.79 -6.18
CA ALA A 74 -3.21 -13.78 -5.66
C ALA A 74 -4.24 -13.37 -6.72
N GLN A 75 -3.93 -12.38 -7.56
CA GLN A 75 -4.81 -11.96 -8.66
C GLN A 75 -4.96 -13.04 -9.73
N ALA A 76 -3.88 -13.72 -10.10
CA ALA A 76 -3.94 -14.84 -11.04
C ALA A 76 -4.80 -15.97 -10.49
N LEU A 77 -4.59 -16.33 -9.21
CA LEU A 77 -5.38 -17.33 -8.51
C LEU A 77 -6.87 -17.01 -8.52
N LEU A 78 -7.24 -15.78 -8.14
CA LEU A 78 -8.64 -15.34 -8.11
C LEU A 78 -9.25 -15.20 -9.51
N SER A 79 -8.44 -14.97 -10.55
CA SER A 79 -8.93 -14.92 -11.93
C SER A 79 -9.29 -16.31 -12.44
N GLU A 80 -8.56 -17.33 -12.02
CA GLU A 80 -8.78 -18.71 -12.41
C GLU A 80 -9.80 -19.46 -11.53
N ASP A 81 -9.84 -19.10 -10.24
CA ASP A 81 -10.70 -19.72 -9.23
C ASP A 81 -11.19 -18.66 -8.22
N PRO A 82 -12.18 -17.83 -8.61
CA PRO A 82 -12.70 -16.76 -7.77
C PRO A 82 -13.27 -17.25 -6.44
N GLY A 83 -13.77 -18.49 -6.41
CA GLY A 83 -14.39 -19.11 -5.24
C GLY A 83 -13.44 -19.95 -4.39
N LEU A 84 -12.17 -20.11 -4.80
CA LEU A 84 -11.23 -21.05 -4.18
C LEU A 84 -11.85 -22.45 -4.04
N GLU A 85 -12.56 -22.91 -5.06
CA GLU A 85 -13.30 -24.18 -5.07
C GLU A 85 -12.45 -25.35 -5.59
N ARG A 86 -11.34 -25.04 -6.28
CA ARG A 86 -10.44 -26.07 -6.78
C ARG A 86 -9.78 -26.83 -5.62
N PRO A 87 -9.61 -28.16 -5.72
CA PRO A 87 -9.03 -28.96 -4.65
C PRO A 87 -7.61 -28.54 -4.28
N GLU A 88 -6.85 -27.99 -5.23
CA GLU A 88 -5.50 -27.46 -4.99
C GLU A 88 -5.49 -26.22 -4.09
N ASN A 89 -6.60 -25.46 -4.06
CA ASN A 89 -6.73 -24.19 -3.34
C ASN A 89 -7.42 -24.33 -1.98
N ARG A 90 -7.79 -25.56 -1.60
CA ARG A 90 -8.55 -25.85 -0.37
C ARG A 90 -7.85 -25.32 0.89
N ASN A 91 -6.52 -25.42 0.95
CA ASN A 91 -5.74 -24.93 2.09
C ASN A 91 -5.80 -23.41 2.23
N ILE A 92 -5.81 -22.69 1.10
CA ILE A 92 -5.91 -21.22 1.06
C ILE A 92 -7.30 -20.80 1.57
N ARG A 93 -8.35 -21.48 1.10
CA ARG A 93 -9.73 -21.25 1.54
C ARG A 93 -9.89 -21.49 3.05
N GLN A 94 -9.41 -22.61 3.56
CA GLN A 94 -9.45 -22.92 4.99
C GLN A 94 -8.72 -21.87 5.83
N HIS A 95 -7.58 -21.38 5.34
CA HIS A 95 -6.86 -20.32 6.03
C HIS A 95 -7.67 -19.01 6.04
N ILE A 96 -8.23 -18.60 4.92
CA ILE A 96 -9.07 -17.38 4.83
C ILE A 96 -10.29 -17.50 5.74
N ASP A 97 -10.98 -18.65 5.74
CA ASP A 97 -12.13 -18.92 6.61
C ASP A 97 -11.76 -18.92 8.11
N SER A 98 -10.50 -19.22 8.44
CA SER A 98 -10.00 -19.20 9.82
C SER A 98 -9.64 -17.80 10.34
N LEU A 99 -9.55 -16.79 9.45
CA LEU A 99 -9.22 -15.42 9.86
C LEU A 99 -10.43 -14.76 10.53
N PRO A 100 -10.23 -14.02 11.64
CA PRO A 100 -11.32 -13.33 12.29
C PRO A 100 -11.89 -12.24 11.36
N PRO A 101 -13.21 -12.01 11.35
CA PRO A 101 -13.85 -10.98 10.51
C PRO A 101 -13.41 -9.54 10.84
N THR A 102 -12.70 -9.36 11.95
CA THR A 102 -12.09 -8.10 12.40
C THR A 102 -10.64 -7.93 11.94
N ALA A 103 -10.02 -8.95 11.32
CA ALA A 103 -8.74 -8.78 10.64
C ALA A 103 -8.95 -7.72 9.56
N VAL A 104 -8.24 -6.60 9.70
CA VAL A 104 -8.29 -5.40 8.86
C VAL A 104 -8.72 -5.75 7.44
N ASN A 105 -9.88 -5.25 7.03
CA ASN A 105 -10.38 -5.52 5.69
C ASN A 105 -9.57 -4.70 4.68
N TRP A 106 -8.45 -5.27 4.22
CA TRP A 106 -7.56 -4.68 3.21
C TRP A 106 -8.26 -4.51 1.85
N SER A 107 -9.43 -5.13 1.63
CA SER A 107 -10.25 -4.89 0.44
C SER A 107 -10.88 -3.49 0.42
N ARG A 108 -10.85 -2.75 1.53
CA ARG A 108 -11.30 -1.35 1.63
C ARG A 108 -10.21 -0.32 1.41
N ILE A 109 -8.96 -0.74 1.17
CA ILE A 109 -7.86 0.16 0.80
C ILE A 109 -7.65 0.14 -0.74
N SER A 110 -8.73 -0.03 -1.50
CA SER A 110 -8.77 0.12 -2.96
C SER A 110 -9.39 1.44 -3.38
#